data_AF-A0A268BTT7-F1
#
_entry.id   AF-A0A268BTT7-F1
#
_cell.length_a   1.000
_cell.length_b   1.000
_cell.length_c   1.000
_cell.angle_alpha   90.00
_cell.angle_beta   90.00
_cell.angle_gamma   90.00
#
_symmetry.space_group_name_H-M   'P 1'
#
loop_
_entity.id
_entity.type
_entity.pdbx_description
1 polymer ?
#
loop_
_entity_poly.entity_id
_entity_poly.type
_entity_poly.pdbx_seq_one_letter_code
_entity_poly.pdbx_strand_id
1 'polypeptide(L)'
;MQEYILLVILLVLFLAVIIFTRYLNKPVKSLFSIYYLALGTLFIVVKERIDNAEEGAAMTPNANWIVNNEWVADTRHLLFVPMIGLLIYLLYKGYQDPKGPWKRTNILGVTIPLAALLAVFYFLFTYVYGYHG
;
A
#
# COMPACT_ATOMS: atom_id res chain seq x y z
N MET A 1 -17.42 -6.50 0.38
CA MET A 1 -17.17 -5.06 0.06
C MET A 1 -16.66 -4.28 1.27
N GLN A 2 -17.38 -4.29 2.40
CA GLN A 2 -16.96 -3.55 3.61
C GLN A 2 -15.60 -4.06 4.16
N GLU A 3 -15.34 -5.35 4.02
CA GLU A 3 -14.09 -6.03 4.41
C GLU A 3 -12.83 -5.48 3.70
N TYR A 4 -12.95 -5.05 2.45
CA TYR A 4 -11.80 -4.56 1.67
C TYR A 4 -11.67 -3.03 1.64
N ILE A 5 -12.42 -2.31 2.48
CA ILE A 5 -12.47 -0.84 2.40
C ILE A 5 -11.11 -0.20 2.70
N LEU A 6 -10.34 -0.76 3.64
CA LEU A 6 -9.00 -0.28 3.96
C LEU A 6 -8.06 -0.42 2.76
N LEU A 7 -8.07 -1.58 2.10
CA LEU A 7 -7.31 -1.81 0.87
C LEU A 7 -7.70 -0.81 -0.22
N VAL A 8 -9.00 -0.58 -0.46
CA VAL A 8 -9.47 0.36 -1.49
C VAL A 8 -9.00 1.78 -1.19
N ILE A 9 -9.14 2.24 0.06
CA ILE A 9 -8.65 3.57 0.50
C ILE A 9 -7.14 3.68 0.24
N LEU A 10 -6.40 2.65 0.59
CA LEU A 10 -4.94 2.61 0.42
C LEU A 10 -4.54 2.70 -1.06
N LEU A 11 -5.19 1.92 -1.93
CA LEU A 11 -4.95 1.96 -3.37
C LEU A 11 -5.29 3.33 -3.96
N VAL A 12 -6.39 3.95 -3.55
CA VAL A 12 -6.76 5.30 -4.01
C VAL A 12 -5.71 6.32 -3.60
N LEU A 13 -5.23 6.27 -2.36
CA LEU A 13 -4.16 7.16 -1.89
C LEU A 13 -2.85 6.94 -2.66
N PHE A 14 -2.47 5.69 -2.89
CA PHE A 14 -1.25 5.35 -3.64
C PHE A 14 -1.32 5.86 -5.07
N LEU A 15 -2.44 5.58 -5.75
CA LEU A 15 -2.68 6.06 -7.11
C LEU A 15 -2.73 7.58 -7.17
N ALA A 16 -3.31 8.27 -6.17
CA ALA A 16 -3.28 9.73 -6.11
C ALA A 16 -1.84 10.26 -6.07
N VAL A 17 -0.98 9.70 -5.21
CA VAL A 17 0.45 10.08 -5.14
C VAL A 17 1.13 9.90 -6.50
N ILE A 18 0.91 8.76 -7.16
CA ILE A 18 1.50 8.43 -8.47
C ILE A 18 1.00 9.34 -9.59
N ILE A 19 -0.31 9.59 -9.65
CA ILE A 19 -0.94 10.36 -10.73
C ILE A 19 -0.58 11.84 -10.60
N PHE A 20 -0.65 12.40 -9.39
CA PHE A 20 -0.44 13.83 -9.16
C PHE A 20 1.03 14.22 -9.04
N THR A 21 1.95 13.29 -8.79
CA THR A 21 3.38 13.63 -8.78
C THR A 21 3.84 14.07 -10.18
N ARG A 22 4.53 15.22 -10.25
CA ARG A 22 5.12 15.71 -11.51
C ARG A 22 6.45 15.06 -11.86
N TYR A 23 7.06 14.34 -10.93
CA TYR A 23 8.43 13.83 -11.05
C TYR A 23 8.52 12.45 -11.74
N LEU A 24 7.37 11.86 -12.09
CA LEU A 24 7.27 10.65 -12.88
C LEU A 24 6.74 10.98 -14.28
N ASN A 25 7.30 10.34 -15.31
CA ASN A 25 6.76 10.43 -16.67
C ASN A 25 5.51 9.55 -16.82
N LYS A 26 4.72 9.76 -17.89
CA LYS A 26 3.46 9.02 -18.12
C LYS A 26 3.65 7.49 -18.15
N PRO A 27 4.69 6.93 -18.82
CA PRO A 27 4.91 5.47 -18.82
C PRO A 27 5.15 4.90 -17.42
N VAL A 28 5.99 5.54 -16.61
CA VAL A 28 6.29 5.07 -15.25
C VAL A 28 5.05 5.16 -14.37
N LYS A 29 4.24 6.22 -14.50
CA LYS A 29 2.94 6.31 -13.82
C LYS A 29 2.03 5.14 -14.19
N SER A 30 1.94 4.84 -15.48
CA SER A 30 1.12 3.73 -15.97
C SER A 30 1.59 2.39 -15.40
N LEU A 31 2.91 2.16 -15.34
CA LEU A 31 3.49 0.94 -14.78
C LEU A 31 3.12 0.79 -13.30
N PHE A 32 3.29 1.85 -12.50
CA PHE A 32 2.91 1.84 -11.08
C PHE A 32 1.40 1.63 -10.89
N SER A 33 0.56 2.27 -11.70
CA SER A 33 -0.88 2.10 -11.62
C SER A 33 -1.28 0.65 -11.90
N ILE A 34 -0.75 0.04 -12.96
CA ILE A 34 -0.99 -1.37 -13.28
C ILE A 34 -0.51 -2.27 -12.15
N TYR A 35 0.70 -2.02 -11.63
CA TYR A 35 1.26 -2.78 -10.51
C TYR A 35 0.31 -2.79 -9.30
N TYR A 36 -0.15 -1.63 -8.84
CA TYR A 36 -1.00 -1.54 -7.66
C TYR A 36 -2.41 -2.11 -7.89
N LEU A 37 -2.99 -1.92 -9.08
CA LEU A 37 -4.27 -2.52 -9.42
C LEU A 37 -4.19 -4.04 -9.47
N ALA A 38 -3.17 -4.59 -10.14
CA ALA A 38 -2.95 -6.04 -10.22
C ALA A 38 -2.72 -6.64 -8.83
N LEU A 39 -1.89 -6.01 -8.00
CA LEU A 39 -1.63 -6.46 -6.63
C LEU A 39 -2.89 -6.39 -5.76
N GLY A 40 -3.70 -5.33 -5.89
CA GLY A 40 -4.98 -5.21 -5.20
C GLY A 40 -5.97 -6.31 -5.58
N THR A 41 -6.11 -6.60 -6.87
CA THR A 41 -6.95 -7.70 -7.35
C THR A 41 -6.43 -9.05 -6.85
N LEU A 42 -5.11 -9.28 -6.93
CA LEU A 42 -4.50 -10.52 -6.46
C LEU A 42 -4.74 -10.73 -4.96
N PHE A 43 -4.62 -9.68 -4.16
CA PHE A 43 -4.90 -9.75 -2.73
C PHE A 43 -6.31 -10.22 -2.44
N ILE A 44 -7.33 -9.62 -3.10
CA ILE A 44 -8.74 -10.00 -2.91
C ILE A 44 -8.96 -11.47 -3.30
N VAL A 45 -8.49 -11.87 -4.50
CA VAL A 45 -8.70 -13.23 -5.00
C VAL A 45 -8.07 -14.28 -4.09
N VAL A 46 -6.84 -14.04 -3.62
CA VAL A 46 -6.15 -14.98 -2.73
C VAL A 46 -6.78 -14.98 -1.34
N LYS A 47 -7.18 -13.82 -0.81
CA LYS A 47 -7.83 -13.72 0.50
C LYS A 47 -9.17 -14.47 0.50
N GLU A 48 -10.03 -14.25 -0.49
CA GLU A 48 -11.28 -14.99 -0.64
C GLU A 48 -11.05 -16.49 -0.79
N ARG A 49 -9.98 -16.92 -1.48
CA ARG A 49 -9.63 -18.34 -1.57
C ARG A 49 -9.22 -18.93 -0.22
N ILE A 50 -8.47 -18.19 0.59
CA ILE A 50 -8.06 -18.62 1.94
C ILE A 50 -9.29 -18.71 2.85
N ASP A 51 -10.18 -17.72 2.80
CA ASP A 51 -11.36 -17.67 3.66
C ASP A 51 -12.37 -18.77 3.29
N ASN A 52 -12.62 -19.02 2.00
CA ASN A 52 -13.47 -20.12 1.55
C ASN A 52 -12.90 -21.52 1.89
N ALA A 53 -11.58 -21.63 2.09
CA ALA A 53 -10.97 -22.89 2.53
C ALA A 53 -11.24 -23.18 4.03
N GLU A 54 -11.59 -22.16 4.84
CA GLU A 54 -12.02 -22.35 6.23
C GLU A 54 -13.44 -22.93 6.34
N GLU A 55 -14.38 -22.52 5.48
CA GLU A 55 -15.77 -22.99 5.53
C GLU A 55 -15.92 -24.51 5.32
N GLY A 56 -14.96 -25.14 4.62
CA GLY A 56 -14.94 -26.59 4.37
C GLY A 56 -14.13 -27.42 5.38
N ALA A 57 -13.31 -26.80 6.23
CA ALA A 57 -12.28 -27.48 7.03
C ALA A 57 -12.36 -27.10 8.53
N ALA A 58 -13.45 -27.48 9.19
CA ALA A 58 -13.79 -27.11 10.57
C ALA A 58 -12.85 -27.62 11.70
N MET A 59 -11.61 -28.07 11.45
CA MET A 59 -10.80 -28.71 12.51
C MET A 59 -9.36 -28.23 12.70
N THR A 60 -8.82 -27.29 11.91
CA THR A 60 -7.47 -26.74 12.17
C THR A 60 -7.38 -25.22 12.04
N PRO A 61 -7.80 -24.47 13.08
CA PRO A 61 -7.70 -23.01 13.12
C PRO A 61 -6.28 -22.47 12.89
N ASN A 62 -5.24 -23.26 13.18
CA ASN A 62 -3.85 -22.81 13.17
C ASN A 62 -3.25 -22.70 11.76
N ALA A 63 -3.55 -23.64 10.85
CA ALA A 63 -2.88 -23.68 9.55
C ALA A 63 -3.31 -22.55 8.61
N ASN A 64 -4.62 -22.27 8.52
CA ASN A 64 -5.13 -21.19 7.67
C ASN A 64 -4.77 -19.80 8.22
N TRP A 65 -4.73 -19.64 9.54
CA TRP A 65 -4.27 -18.41 10.18
C TRP A 65 -2.79 -18.10 9.87
N ILE A 66 -1.91 -19.11 9.88
CA ILE A 66 -0.50 -18.94 9.48
C ILE A 66 -0.42 -18.51 8.02
N VAL A 67 -1.09 -19.21 7.11
CA VAL A 67 -1.10 -18.90 5.68
C VAL A 67 -1.64 -17.50 5.41
N ASN A 68 -2.72 -17.11 6.10
CA ASN A 68 -3.28 -15.77 6.01
C ASN A 68 -2.28 -14.70 6.47
N ASN A 69 -1.65 -14.89 7.63
CA ASN A 69 -0.67 -13.93 8.15
C ASN A 69 0.55 -13.79 7.24
N GLU A 70 1.06 -14.88 6.70
CA GLU A 70 2.15 -14.85 5.72
C GLU A 70 1.73 -14.07 4.47
N TRP A 71 0.55 -14.37 3.91
CA TRP A 71 0.02 -13.67 2.75
C TRP A 71 -0.17 -12.16 2.99
N VAL A 72 -0.72 -11.79 4.15
CA VAL A 72 -0.90 -10.38 4.54
C VAL A 72 0.44 -9.70 4.74
N ALA A 73 1.41 -10.35 5.39
CA ALA A 73 2.74 -9.81 5.59
C ALA A 73 3.43 -9.54 4.24
N ASP A 74 3.43 -10.52 3.34
CA ASP A 74 4.01 -10.40 2.01
C ASP A 74 3.35 -9.29 1.19
N THR A 75 2.01 -9.28 1.13
CA THR A 75 1.27 -8.26 0.40
C THR A 75 1.54 -6.87 0.97
N ARG A 76 1.61 -6.73 2.29
CA ARG A 76 1.96 -5.48 2.95
C ARG A 76 3.36 -5.02 2.53
N HIS A 77 4.35 -5.90 2.45
CA HIS A 77 5.67 -5.51 1.95
C HIS A 77 5.63 -5.09 0.48
N LEU A 78 4.92 -5.85 -0.37
CA LEU A 78 4.75 -5.54 -1.80
C LEU A 78 3.99 -4.23 -2.03
N LEU A 79 3.05 -3.87 -1.16
CA LEU A 79 2.32 -2.61 -1.22
C LEU A 79 3.18 -1.43 -0.78
N PHE A 80 3.80 -1.53 0.39
CA PHE A 80 4.38 -0.36 1.04
C PHE A 80 5.83 -0.08 0.62
N VAL A 81 6.64 -1.09 0.32
CA VAL A 81 8.05 -0.89 -0.04
C VAL A 81 8.21 -0.04 -1.31
N PRO A 82 7.50 -0.31 -2.43
CA PRO A 82 7.61 0.54 -3.61
C PRO A 82 7.10 1.96 -3.36
N MET A 83 6.07 2.13 -2.52
CA MET A 83 5.56 3.45 -2.14
C MET A 83 6.57 4.24 -1.30
N ILE A 84 7.22 3.59 -0.32
CA ILE A 84 8.30 4.19 0.48
C ILE A 84 9.45 4.62 -0.44
N GLY A 85 9.89 3.75 -1.34
CA GLY A 85 10.92 4.06 -2.33
C GLY A 85 10.53 5.26 -3.21
N LEU A 86 9.27 5.32 -3.64
CA LEU A 86 8.74 6.47 -4.39
C LEU A 86 8.81 7.74 -3.55
N LEU A 87 8.36 7.74 -2.29
CA LEU A 87 8.40 8.94 -1.45
C LEU A 87 9.83 9.43 -1.20
N ILE A 88 10.78 8.53 -0.98
CA ILE A 88 12.21 8.89 -0.87
C ILE A 88 12.70 9.55 -2.17
N TYR A 89 12.33 8.99 -3.32
CA TYR A 89 12.65 9.60 -4.62
C TYR A 89 12.01 10.98 -4.80
N LEU A 90 10.75 11.17 -4.39
CA LEU A 90 10.06 12.46 -4.44
C LEU A 90 10.70 13.50 -3.52
N LEU A 91 11.12 13.10 -2.31
CA LEU A 91 11.89 13.93 -1.39
C LEU A 91 13.21 14.39 -2.02
N TYR A 92 13.98 13.44 -2.57
CA TYR A 92 15.24 13.73 -3.23
C TYR A 92 15.08 14.70 -4.40
N LYS A 93 14.12 14.43 -5.31
CA LYS A 93 13.83 15.33 -6.44
C LYS A 93 13.32 16.69 -5.99
N GLY A 94 12.53 16.72 -4.93
CA GLY A 94 12.04 17.95 -4.33
C GLY A 94 13.13 18.84 -3.75
N TYR A 95 14.14 18.24 -3.14
CA TYR A 95 15.29 18.96 -2.60
C TYR A 95 16.20 19.54 -3.70
N GLN A 96 16.35 18.81 -4.82
CA GLN A 96 17.15 19.24 -5.97
C GLN A 96 16.46 20.26 -6.88
N ASP A 97 15.15 20.47 -6.75
CA ASP A 97 14.44 21.45 -7.56
C ASP A 97 15.04 22.86 -7.30
N PRO A 98 15.49 23.59 -8.34
CA PRO A 98 16.10 24.92 -8.21
C PRO A 98 15.14 26.00 -7.71
N LYS A 99 13.87 25.65 -7.45
CA LYS A 99 12.88 26.55 -6.86
C LYS A 99 13.31 27.04 -5.47
N GLY A 100 13.02 28.32 -5.21
CA GLY A 100 13.42 29.03 -3.98
C GLY A 100 12.94 28.36 -2.68
N PRO A 101 13.53 28.75 -1.53
CA PRO A 101 13.43 28.03 -0.25
C PRO A 101 11.99 27.73 0.19
N TRP A 102 11.05 28.64 -0.06
CA TRP A 102 9.63 28.47 0.25
C TRP A 102 8.95 27.26 -0.43
N LYS A 103 9.39 26.87 -1.64
CA LYS A 103 8.87 25.69 -2.33
C LYS A 103 9.51 24.39 -1.85
N ARG A 104 10.68 24.46 -1.21
CA ARG A 104 11.35 23.30 -0.57
C ARG A 104 10.69 22.95 0.76
N THR A 105 10.28 23.95 1.56
CA THR A 105 9.57 23.73 2.83
C THR A 105 8.23 23.02 2.64
N ASN A 106 7.50 23.32 1.55
CA ASN A 106 6.23 22.63 1.23
C ASN A 106 6.42 21.13 0.94
N ILE A 107 7.57 20.71 0.40
CA ILE A 107 7.81 19.30 0.09
C ILE A 107 8.03 18.51 1.37
N LEU A 108 8.81 19.04 2.31
CA LEU A 108 8.97 18.44 3.64
C LEU A 108 7.64 18.43 4.41
N GLY A 109 6.90 19.55 4.36
CA GLY A 109 5.60 19.69 5.01
C GLY A 109 4.53 18.73 4.51
N VAL A 110 4.63 18.22 3.29
CA VAL A 110 3.70 17.21 2.74
C VAL A 110 4.23 15.80 2.92
N THR A 111 5.54 15.58 2.73
CA THR A 111 6.07 14.21 2.72
C THR A 111 6.18 13.61 4.12
N ILE A 112 6.42 14.42 5.16
CA ILE A 112 6.45 13.95 6.55
C ILE A 112 5.07 13.44 7.01
N PRO A 113 3.95 14.20 6.85
CA PRO A 113 2.62 13.68 7.13
C PRO A 113 2.28 12.43 6.31
N LEU A 114 2.72 12.37 5.05
CA LEU A 114 2.47 11.20 4.21
C LEU A 114 3.21 9.95 4.72
N ALA A 115 4.46 10.11 5.18
CA ALA A 115 5.23 9.02 5.77
C ALA A 115 4.61 8.53 7.09
N ALA A 116 4.15 9.45 7.94
CA ALA A 116 3.43 9.10 9.17
C ALA A 116 2.13 8.34 8.86
N LEU A 117 1.37 8.83 7.86
CA LEU A 117 0.15 8.17 7.40
C LEU A 117 0.43 6.76 6.85
N LEU A 118 1.51 6.58 6.09
CA LEU A 118 1.94 5.26 5.63
C LEU A 118 2.28 4.32 6.78
N ALA A 119 2.96 4.80 7.82
CA ALA A 119 3.28 3.97 8.98
C ALA A 119 2.01 3.50 9.71
N VAL A 120 1.02 4.39 9.87
CA VAL A 120 -0.29 4.04 10.44
C VAL A 120 -0.99 2.99 9.56
N PHE A 121 -1.05 3.21 8.25
CA PHE A 121 -1.68 2.26 7.34
C PHE A 121 -0.94 0.91 7.28
N TYR A 122 0.39 0.91 7.41
CA TYR A 122 1.19 -0.31 7.46
C TYR A 122 0.79 -1.19 8.64
N PHE A 123 0.64 -0.57 9.81
CA PHE A 123 0.15 -1.25 11.01
C PHE A 123 -1.30 -1.71 10.84
N LEU A 124 -2.21 -0.80 10.44
CA LEU A 124 -3.63 -1.11 10.28
C LEU A 124 -3.89 -2.22 9.28
N PHE A 125 -3.13 -2.28 8.18
CA PHE A 125 -3.28 -3.33 7.17
C PHE A 125 -3.07 -4.71 7.78
N THR A 126 -2.05 -4.85 8.62
CA THR A 126 -1.76 -6.10 9.33
C THR A 126 -2.84 -6.43 10.35
N TYR A 127 -3.27 -5.42 11.11
CA TYR A 127 -4.28 -5.58 12.14
C TYR A 127 -5.63 -6.02 11.56
N VAL A 128 -6.08 -5.38 10.47
CA VAL A 128 -7.38 -5.63 9.86
C VAL A 128 -7.42 -6.96 9.10
N TYR A 129 -6.35 -7.31 8.39
CA TYR A 129 -6.36 -8.47 7.50
C TYR A 129 -5.67 -9.71 8.06
N GLY A 130 -4.72 -9.56 8.99
CA GLY A 130 -3.94 -10.66 9.57
C GLY A 130 -4.52 -11.20 10.88
N TYR A 131 -5.23 -10.39 11.63
CA TYR A 131 -5.77 -10.80 12.93
C TYR A 131 -7.20 -11.34 12.79
N HIS A 132 -7.42 -12.57 13.27
CA HIS A 132 -8.78 -13.10 13.47
C HIS A 132 -9.39 -12.41 14.70
N GLY A 133 -10.52 -11.74 14.51
CA GLY A 133 -11.42 -11.29 15.58
C GLY A 133 -12.41 -12.40 15.94
#